data_AF-A0A3C1A8N5-F1
#
_entry.id   AF-A0A3C1A8N5-F1
#
_cell.length_a   1.000
_cell.length_b   1.000
_cell.length_c   1.000
_cell.angle_alpha   90.00
_cell.angle_beta   90.00
_cell.angle_gamma   90.00
#
_symmetry.space_group_name_H-M   'P 1'
#
loop_
_entity.id
_entity.type
_entity.pdbx_description
1 polymer ?
#
loop_
_entity_poly.entity_id
_entity_poly.type
_entity_poly.pdbx_seq_one_letter_code
_entity_poly.pdbx_strand_id
1 'polypeptide(L)'
;MMMQTNEQLPETFEKYFWDCNFNELSLEKYKKFIVERILNYGDMEAVKYILKKVNKTELKNIIFNSKNLNNKTKNFWKIMLNE
;
A
#
# COMPACT_ATOMS: atom_id res chain seq x y z
N MET A 1 27.33 -7.59 -1.55
CA MET A 1 26.78 -6.38 -0.88
C MET A 1 25.72 -5.83 -1.82
N MET A 2 24.43 -6.07 -1.53
CA MET A 2 23.35 -5.51 -2.36
C MET A 2 23.00 -4.14 -1.78
N MET A 3 23.24 -3.08 -2.56
CA MET A 3 22.81 -1.73 -2.22
C MET A 3 21.27 -1.72 -2.27
N GLN A 4 20.61 -1.63 -1.11
CA GLN A 4 19.17 -1.40 -1.07
C GLN A 4 18.93 0.06 -1.44
N THR A 5 18.34 0.28 -2.62
CA THR A 5 17.88 1.59 -3.05
C THR A 5 16.73 2.00 -2.15
N ASN A 6 16.92 3.02 -1.32
CA ASN A 6 15.84 3.71 -0.60
C ASN A 6 14.89 4.34 -1.62
N GLU A 7 13.99 3.54 -2.18
CA GLU A 7 13.01 3.99 -3.16
C GLU A 7 11.92 4.75 -2.40
N GLN A 8 12.07 6.07 -2.37
CA GLN A 8 11.05 6.99 -1.87
C GLN A 8 9.77 6.83 -2.69
N LEU A 9 8.62 7.10 -2.04
CA LEU A 9 7.34 7.08 -2.72
C LEU A 9 7.25 8.22 -3.76
N PRO A 10 6.46 8.05 -4.84
CA PRO A 10 6.21 9.14 -5.77
C PRO A 10 5.60 10.36 -5.05
N GLU A 11 6.10 11.57 -5.31
CA GLU A 11 5.62 12.80 -4.67
C GLU A 11 4.10 13.00 -4.81
N THR A 12 3.51 12.53 -5.91
CA THR A 12 2.06 12.56 -6.14
C THR A 12 1.24 11.81 -5.08
N PHE A 13 1.88 10.97 -4.26
CA PHE A 13 1.24 10.21 -3.20
C PHE A 13 1.16 10.98 -1.88
N GLU A 14 1.86 12.11 -1.74
CA GLU A 14 1.87 12.92 -0.50
C GLU A 14 0.44 13.25 -0.05
N LYS A 15 -0.47 13.50 -1.00
CA LYS A 15 -1.90 13.74 -0.76
C LYS A 15 -2.62 12.64 0.05
N TYR A 16 -2.09 11.41 0.09
CA TYR A 16 -2.66 10.29 0.85
C TYR A 16 -2.15 10.18 2.29
N PHE A 17 -1.13 10.96 2.65
CA PHE A 17 -0.37 10.82 3.90
C PHE A 17 -0.41 12.11 4.74
N TRP A 18 -1.58 12.75 4.82
CA TRP A 18 -1.80 14.05 5.46
C TRP A 18 -1.49 14.12 6.97
N ASP A 19 -1.33 12.97 7.63
CA ASP A 19 -1.18 12.80 9.07
C ASP A 19 0.22 12.30 9.49
N CYS A 20 1.19 12.24 8.57
CA CYS A 20 2.54 11.79 8.87
C CYS A 20 3.60 12.48 8.00
N ASN A 21 4.87 12.35 8.37
CA ASN A 21 5.96 12.89 7.56
C ASN A 21 6.19 12.02 6.31
N PHE A 22 5.71 12.48 5.15
CA PHE A 22 5.81 11.76 3.88
C PHE A 22 7.26 11.45 3.48
N ASN A 23 8.19 12.36 3.77
CA ASN A 23 9.61 12.23 3.39
C ASN A 23 10.32 11.05 4.07
N GLU A 24 9.76 10.54 5.17
CA GLU A 24 10.30 9.37 5.88
C GLU A 24 9.72 8.04 5.36
N LEU A 25 8.71 8.08 4.49
CA LEU A 25 8.01 6.89 4.02
C LEU A 25 8.75 6.20 2.87
N SER A 26 9.01 4.91 3.05
CA SER A 26 9.48 4.01 2.00
C SER A 26 8.72 2.68 2.07
N LEU A 27 8.55 2.03 0.92
CA LEU A 27 7.94 0.69 0.88
C LEU A 27 8.81 -0.37 1.57
N GLU A 28 10.09 -0.11 1.79
CA GLU A 28 10.98 -0.98 2.55
C GLU A 28 10.62 -0.95 4.04
N LYS A 29 10.49 0.26 4.60
CA LYS A 29 10.32 0.46 6.05
C LYS A 29 8.86 0.45 6.49
N TYR A 30 7.95 0.99 5.69
CA TYR A 30 6.55 1.23 6.07
C TYR A 30 5.55 0.53 5.14
N LYS A 31 5.94 -0.58 4.50
CA LYS A 31 5.14 -1.29 3.49
C LYS A 31 3.68 -1.47 3.87
N LYS A 32 3.41 -2.07 5.03
CA LYS A 32 2.05 -2.40 5.48
C LYS A 32 1.19 -1.13 5.59
N PHE A 33 1.72 -0.09 6.24
CA PHE A 33 1.04 1.20 6.41
C PHE A 33 0.72 1.85 5.06
N ILE A 34 1.70 1.89 4.17
CA ILE A 34 1.56 2.48 2.82
C ILE A 34 0.51 1.71 2.02
N VAL A 35 0.60 0.38 1.97
CA VAL A 35 -0.37 -0.47 1.27
C VAL A 35 -1.76 -0.24 1.83
N GLU A 36 -1.95 -0.33 3.15
CA GLU A 36 -3.26 -0.10 3.78
C GLU A 36 -3.83 1.28 3.43
N ARG A 37 -3.00 2.32 3.44
CA ARG A 37 -3.40 3.69 3.10
C ARG A 37 -3.87 3.78 1.65
N ILE A 38 -3.07 3.29 0.71
CA ILE A 38 -3.38 3.35 -0.71
C ILE A 38 -4.59 2.48 -1.07
N LEU A 39 -4.75 1.31 -0.45
CA LEU A 39 -5.93 0.47 -0.69
C LEU A 39 -7.23 1.09 -0.16
N ASN A 40 -7.18 1.88 0.91
CA ASN A 40 -8.34 2.57 1.45
C ASN A 40 -8.70 3.86 0.69
N TYR A 41 -7.70 4.67 0.31
CA TYR A 41 -7.91 6.05 -0.15
C TYR A 41 -7.21 6.42 -1.46
N GLY A 42 -6.40 5.51 -2.00
CA GLY A 42 -5.66 5.71 -3.24
C GLY A 42 -6.56 5.78 -4.46
N ASP A 43 -6.10 6.48 -5.49
CA ASP A 43 -6.71 6.40 -6.82
C ASP A 43 -6.21 5.17 -7.58
N MET A 44 -6.74 4.97 -8.79
CA MET A 44 -6.41 3.79 -9.60
C MET A 44 -4.91 3.71 -9.94
N GLU A 45 -4.24 4.85 -10.17
CA GLU A 45 -2.80 4.86 -10.48
C GLU A 45 -1.98 4.50 -9.25
N ALA A 46 -2.36 5.00 -8.07
CA ALA A 46 -1.73 4.63 -6.82
C ALA A 46 -1.91 3.13 -6.49
N VAL A 47 -3.10 2.59 -6.70
CA VAL A 47 -3.36 1.15 -6.53
C VAL A 47 -2.51 0.33 -7.50
N LYS A 48 -2.47 0.69 -8.79
CA LYS A 48 -1.63 0.01 -9.79
C LYS A 48 -0.15 0.01 -9.39
N TYR A 49 0.35 1.11 -8.83
CA TYR A 49 1.72 1.19 -8.32
C TYR A 49 1.98 0.15 -7.22
N ILE A 50 1.09 0.04 -6.23
CA ILE A 50 1.20 -0.96 -5.17
C ILE A 50 1.16 -2.38 -5.74
N LEU A 51 0.25 -2.67 -6.67
CA LEU A 51 0.14 -3.99 -7.29
C LEU A 51 1.40 -4.39 -8.09
N LYS A 52 2.14 -3.42 -8.64
CA LYS A 52 3.41 -3.67 -9.34
C LYS A 52 4.57 -3.91 -8.38
N LYS A 53 4.58 -3.23 -7.23
CA LYS A 53 5.70 -3.25 -6.27
C LYS A 53 5.55 -4.33 -5.18
N VAL A 54 4.33 -4.76 -4.88
CA VAL A 54 4.03 -5.74 -3.83
C VAL A 54 3.51 -7.02 -4.44
N ASN A 55 4.13 -8.15 -4.11
CA ASN A 55 3.72 -9.44 -4.65
C ASN A 55 2.34 -9.86 -4.08
N LYS A 56 1.63 -10.72 -4.82
CA LYS A 56 0.26 -11.12 -4.52
C LYS A 56 0.11 -11.77 -3.12
N THR A 57 1.06 -12.59 -2.71
CA THR A 57 1.01 -13.29 -1.41
C THR A 57 1.11 -12.31 -0.24
N GLU A 58 2.05 -11.37 -0.32
CA GLU A 58 2.23 -10.32 0.67
C GLU A 58 1.02 -9.38 0.71
N LEU A 59 0.50 -8.99 -0.46
CA LEU A 59 -0.69 -8.16 -0.57
C LEU A 59 -1.91 -8.83 0.10
N LYS A 60 -2.16 -10.12 -0.19
CA LYS A 60 -3.21 -10.91 0.47
C LYS A 60 -3.04 -10.92 1.98
N ASN A 61 -1.82 -11.20 2.46
CA ASN A 61 -1.53 -11.20 3.89
C ASN A 61 -1.86 -9.85 4.54
N ILE A 62 -1.50 -8.74 3.91
CA ILE A 62 -1.84 -7.40 4.41
C ILE A 62 -3.36 -7.21 4.41
N ILE A 63 -4.05 -7.53 3.32
CA ILE A 63 -5.49 -7.30 3.18
C ILE A 63 -6.30 -8.07 4.24
N PHE A 64 -6.01 -9.37 4.40
CA PHE A 64 -6.80 -10.25 5.26
C PHE A 64 -6.46 -10.09 6.75
N ASN A 65 -5.24 -9.68 7.09
CA ASN A 65 -4.82 -9.50 8.48
C ASN A 65 -4.81 -8.03 8.94
N SER A 66 -5.13 -7.08 8.06
CA SER A 66 -5.21 -5.67 8.43
C SER A 66 -6.38 -5.39 9.37
N LYS A 67 -6.14 -4.58 10.41
CA LYS A 67 -7.20 -3.96 11.24
C LYS A 67 -7.55 -2.54 10.78
N ASN A 68 -6.73 -1.95 9.89
CA ASN A 68 -6.84 -0.57 9.43
C ASN A 68 -7.61 -0.46 8.10
N LEU A 69 -7.71 -1.55 7.34
CA LEU A 69 -8.57 -1.58 6.16
C LEU A 69 -10.04 -1.58 6.57
N ASN A 70 -10.81 -0.67 5.99
CA ASN A 70 -12.25 -0.62 6.22
C ASN A 70 -12.96 -1.82 5.55
N ASN A 71 -14.18 -2.11 5.99
CA ASN A 71 -14.92 -3.28 5.50
C ASN A 71 -15.23 -3.23 4.00
N LYS A 72 -15.48 -2.03 3.44
CA LYS A 72 -15.76 -1.87 2.00
C LYS A 72 -14.54 -2.24 1.17
N THR A 73 -13.37 -1.74 1.56
CA THR A 73 -12.09 -2.05 0.91
C THR A 73 -11.77 -3.54 1.01
N LYS A 74 -11.93 -4.16 2.18
CA LYS A 74 -11.72 -5.61 2.33
C LYS A 74 -12.64 -6.43 1.43
N ASN A 75 -13.92 -6.07 1.37
CA ASN A 75 -14.90 -6.78 0.53
C ASN A 75 -14.59 -6.62 -0.96
N PHE A 76 -14.20 -5.42 -1.40
CA PHE A 76 -13.75 -5.18 -2.76
C PHE A 76 -12.56 -6.09 -3.12
N TRP A 77 -11.54 -6.14 -2.26
CA TRP A 77 -10.35 -6.93 -2.53
C TRP A 77 -10.56 -8.44 -2.44
N LYS A 78 -11.50 -8.91 -1.61
CA LYS A 78 -11.97 -10.31 -1.64
C LYS A 78 -12.48 -10.71 -3.01
N ILE A 79 -13.40 -9.91 -3.56
CA ILE A 79 -13.96 -10.12 -4.90
C ILE A 79 -12.86 -10.06 -5.97
N MET A 80 -12.00 -9.05 -5.93
CA MET A 80 -10.92 -8.89 -6.93
C MET A 80 -9.86 -10.00 -6.90
N LEU A 81 -9.68 -10.66 -5.75
CA LEU A 81 -8.67 -11.72 -5.58
C LEU A 81 -9.25 -13.13 -5.68
N ASN A 82 -10.56 -13.26 -5.88
CA ASN A 82 -11.34 -14.50 -5.83
C ASN A 82 -11.16 -15.27 -4.51
N GLU A 83 -11.38 -14.59 -3.38
CA GLU A 83 -11.32 -15.11 -1.99
C GLU A 83 -12.62 -14.80 -1.24
#